data_AF-A0A377XCJ9-F1
#
_entry.id   AF-A0A377XCJ9-F1
#
_cell.length_a   1.000
_cell.length_b   1.000
_cell.length_c   1.000
_cell.angle_alpha   90.00
_cell.angle_beta   90.00
_cell.angle_gamma   90.00
#
_symmetry.space_group_name_H-M   'P 1'
#
loop_
_entity.id
_entity.type
_entity.pdbx_description
1 polymer ?
#
loop_
_entity_poly.entity_id
_entity_poly.type
_entity_poly.pdbx_seq_one_letter_code
_entity_poly.pdbx_strand_id
1 'polypeptide(L)' 'MHDALVCGRRFRTFNVVDDYNREALAIEIDLNIPAQRVVRVLARIVANRGLSAEDVDG' A
#
# COMPACT_ATOMS: atom_id res chain seq x y z
N MET A 1 14.13 10.27 4.26
CA MET A 1 13.35 9.53 5.28
C MET A 1 14.27 8.48 5.90
N HIS A 2 14.61 8.62 7.19
CA HIS A 2 15.56 7.75 7.92
C HIS A 2 14.81 7.07 9.06
N ASP A 3 13.72 6.39 8.73
CA ASP A 3 12.90 5.74 9.74
C ASP A 3 13.44 4.34 10.02
N ALA A 4 13.79 4.11 11.28
CA ALA A 4 14.37 2.86 11.75
C ALA A 4 13.82 2.52 13.13
N LEU A 5 13.70 1.22 13.38
CA LEU A 5 13.41 0.71 14.72
C LEU A 5 14.59 0.99 15.66
N VAL A 6 14.36 0.91 16.97
CA VAL A 6 15.41 1.08 18.00
C VAL A 6 16.61 0.15 17.76
N CYS A 7 16.39 -1.03 17.18
CA CYS A 7 17.44 -1.97 16.82
C CYS A 7 18.22 -1.61 15.54
N GLY A 8 18.03 -0.42 14.97
CA GLY A 8 18.72 0.08 13.78
C GLY A 8 18.20 -0.45 12.44
N ARG A 9 17.23 -1.37 12.46
CA ARG A 9 16.63 -1.92 11.23
C ARG A 9 15.72 -0.86 10.60
N ARG A 10 16.01 -0.50 9.34
CA ARG A 10 15.17 0.39 8.54
C ARG A 10 13.91 -0.35 8.11
N PHE A 11 12.77 0.29 8.28
CA PHE A 11 11.51 -0.18 7.72
C PHE A 11 11.14 0.64 6.49
N ARG A 12 10.18 0.12 5.75
CA ARG A 12 9.61 0.72 4.54
C ARG A 12 8.11 0.83 4.73
N THR A 13 7.54 1.82 4.08
CA THR A 13 6.10 2.01 4.02
C THR A 13 5.64 1.83 2.57
N PHE A 14 4.54 1.11 2.40
CA PHE A 14 3.80 1.04 1.14
C PHE A 14 2.49 1.78 1.34
N ASN A 15 2.40 2.98 0.79
CA ASN A 15 1.24 3.86 0.93
C ASN A 15 0.44 3.80 -0.36
N VAL A 16 -0.83 3.40 -0.26
CA VAL A 16 -1.80 3.50 -1.35
C VAL A 16 -2.70 4.67 -1.01
N VAL A 17 -2.70 5.68 -1.87
CA VAL A 17 -3.45 6.92 -1.67
C VAL A 17 -4.29 7.16 -2.92
N ASP A 18 -5.55 7.49 -2.71
CA ASP A 18 -6.47 7.91 -3.76
C ASP A 18 -6.03 9.28 -4.30
N ASP A 19 -5.90 9.42 -5.62
CA ASP A 19 -5.37 10.66 -6.18
C ASP A 19 -6.42 11.79 -6.23
N TYR A 20 -7.71 11.44 -6.27
CA TYR A 20 -8.81 12.40 -6.37
C TYR A 20 -9.05 13.12 -5.03
N ASN A 21 -9.28 12.36 -3.95
CA ASN A 21 -9.62 12.92 -2.64
C ASN A 21 -8.47 12.87 -1.62
N ARG A 22 -7.30 12.34 -2.01
CA ARG A 22 -6.11 12.18 -1.15
C ARG A 22 -6.33 11.27 0.06
N GLU A 23 -7.33 10.39 0.02
CA GLU A 23 -7.58 9.42 1.06
C GLU A 23 -6.48 8.34 1.09
N ALA A 24 -5.94 8.05 2.28
CA ALA A 24 -5.01 6.94 2.46
C ALA A 24 -5.78 5.61 2.52
N LEU A 25 -5.82 4.90 1.39
CA LEU A 25 -6.53 3.62 1.23
C LEU A 25 -5.88 2.49 2.03
N ALA A 26 -4.55 2.47 2.09
CA ALA A 26 -3.78 1.54 2.91
C ALA A 26 -2.37 2.06 3.19
N ILE A 27 -1.84 1.71 4.36
CA ILE A 27 -0.44 1.91 4.72
C ILE A 27 0.07 0.59 5.29
N GLU A 28 0.95 -0.09 4.57
CA GLU A 28 1.63 -1.30 5.05
C GLU A 28 3.06 -0.95 5.47
N ILE A 29 3.46 -1.40 6.66
CA ILE A 29 4.79 -1.17 7.21
C ILE A 29 5.51 -2.51 7.31
N ASP A 30 6.66 -2.63 6.65
CA ASP A 30 7.47 -3.85 6.70
C ASP A 30 8.95 -3.52 6.47
N LEU A 31 9.83 -4.46 6.80
CA LEU A 31 11.27 -4.34 6.57
C LEU A 31 11.63 -4.61 5.10
N ASN A 32 10.81 -5.40 4.42
CA ASN A 32 10.84 -5.58 2.97
C ASN A 32 9.41 -5.71 2.44
N ILE A 33 9.16 -5.19 1.24
CA ILE A 33 7.84 -5.21 0.61
C ILE A 33 7.94 -6.02 -0.69
N PRO A 34 7.91 -7.36 -0.62
CA PRO A 34 7.89 -8.20 -1.81
C PRO A 34 6.59 -8.00 -2.61
N ALA A 35 6.61 -8.28 -3.90
CA ALA A 35 5.44 -8.16 -4.78
C ALA A 35 4.20 -8.88 -4.24
N GLN A 36 4.38 -10.04 -3.59
CA GLN A 36 3.26 -10.76 -2.98
C GLN A 36 2.57 -9.99 -1.84
N ARG A 37 3.31 -9.19 -1.06
CA ARG A 37 2.73 -8.29 -0.05
C ARG A 37 1.91 -7.20 -0.73
N VAL A 38 2.44 -6.60 -1.79
CA VAL A 38 1.73 -5.56 -2.57
C VAL A 38 0.41 -6.09 -3.11
N VAL A 39 0.44 -7.25 -3.79
CA VAL A 39 -0.77 -7.88 -4.36
C VAL A 39 -1.82 -8.15 -3.28
N ARG A 40 -1.42 -8.62 -2.10
CA ARG A 40 -2.35 -8.86 -0.98
C ARG A 40 -2.99 -7.57 -0.47
N VAL A 41 -2.25 -6.48 -0.37
CA VAL A 41 -2.78 -5.18 0.05
C VAL A 41 -3.79 -4.67 -0.98
N LEU A 42 -3.42 -4.68 -2.27
CA LEU A 42 -4.31 -4.23 -3.35
C LEU A 42 -5.58 -5.09 -3.45
N ALA A 43 -5.46 -6.42 -3.34
CA ALA A 43 -6.61 -7.32 -3.35
C ALA A 43 -7.59 -7.04 -2.18
N ARG A 44 -7.09 -6.65 -1.01
CA ARG A 44 -7.94 -6.24 0.13
C ARG A 44 -8.67 -4.93 -0.14
N ILE A 45 -8.01 -3.96 -0.78
CA ILE A 45 -8.65 -2.69 -1.16
C ILE A 45 -9.79 -2.97 -2.14
N VAL A 46 -9.52 -3.78 -3.18
CA VAL A 46 -10.54 -4.19 -4.17
C VAL A 46 -11.68 -4.95 -3.51
N ALA A 47 -11.40 -5.89 -2.60
CA ALA A 47 -12.46 -6.62 -1.90
C ALA A 47 -13.36 -5.72 -1.04
N ASN A 48 -12.82 -4.63 -0.49
CA ASN A 48 -13.56 -3.73 0.39
C ASN A 48 -14.33 -2.64 -0.38
N ARG A 49 -13.82 -2.20 -1.54
CA ARG A 49 -14.35 -1.03 -2.26
C ARG A 49 -14.84 -1.33 -3.69
N GLY A 50 -14.46 -2.45 -4.26
CA GLY A 50 -14.63 -2.75 -5.68
C GLY A 50 -13.50 -2.15 -6.54
N LEU A 51 -13.62 -2.34 -7.85
CA LEU A 51 -12.81 -1.65 -8.87
C LEU A 51 -13.69 -0.58 -9.52
N SER A 52 -13.10 0.59 -9.79
CA SER A 52 -13.73 1.59 -10.64
C SER A 52 -13.69 1.10 -12.09
N ALA A 53 -14.66 1.52 -12.92
CA ALA A 53 -14.72 1.11 -14.32
C ALA A 53 -13.46 1.55 -15.12
N GLU A 54 -12.81 2.64 -14.70
CA GLU A 54 -11.57 3.15 -15.29
C GLU A 54 -10.33 2.27 -15.03
N ASP A 55 -10.33 1.49 -13.94
CA ASP A 55 -9.21 0.65 -13.55
C ASP A 55 -9.15 -0.68 -14.33
N VAL A 56 -10.17 -0.99 -15.13
CA VAL A 56 -10.31 -2.27 -15.85
C VAL A 56 -9.58 -2.26 -17.21
N ASP A 57 -9.28 -1.07 -17.75
CA ASP A 57 -8.76 -0.89 -19.12
C ASP A 57 -7.27 -0.50 -19.21
N GLY A 58 -6.54 -0.48 -18.08
CA GLY A 58 -5.09 -0.18 -18.02
C GLY A 58 -4.19 -1.40 -17.97
#